data_AF-A0ABD2UG91-F1
#
_entry.id   AF-A0ABD2UG91-F1
#
_cell.length_a   1.000
_cell.length_b   1.000
_cell.length_c   1.000
_cell.angle_alpha   90.00
_cell.angle_beta   90.00
_cell.angle_gamma   90.00
#
_symmetry.space_group_name_H-M   'P 1'
#
loop_
_entity.id
_entity.type
_entity.pdbx_description
1 polymer ?
#
loop_
_entity_poly.entity_id
_entity_poly.type
_entity_poly.pdbx_seq_one_letter_code
_entity_poly.pdbx_strand_id
1 'polypeptide(L)'
;MGCPKSFSISGGMGAALLSKPELIHDILTTLRRNLDVPITCKIRLLKDPQDTVELARRIEMTGVSALAVHGRKVPDRPRDPAKWNEIADVAATLSIPVIANGDVFEYEDFQRIRNVTEYIVG
;
A
#
# COMPACT_ATOMS: atom_id res chain seq x y z
N MET A 1 -7.05 -1.69 1.60
CA MET A 1 -6.93 -0.91 2.86
C MET A 1 -6.46 0.53 2.62
N GLY A 2 -7.05 1.26 1.66
CA GLY A 2 -6.56 2.60 1.30
C GLY A 2 -7.62 3.58 0.79
N CYS A 3 -8.91 3.24 0.89
CA CYS A 3 -10.00 4.14 0.50
C CYS A 3 -10.14 5.27 1.54
N PRO A 4 -9.98 6.55 1.17
CA PRO A 4 -10.09 7.67 2.10
C PRO A 4 -11.51 8.26 2.16
N LYS A 5 -12.50 7.68 1.46
CA LYS A 5 -13.87 8.22 1.43
C LYS A 5 -14.51 8.13 2.81
N SER A 6 -15.25 9.18 3.19
CA SER A 6 -15.87 9.32 4.51
C SER A 6 -16.70 8.10 4.92
N PHE A 7 -17.56 7.58 4.03
CA PHE A 7 -18.38 6.39 4.32
C PHE A 7 -17.55 5.14 4.64
N SER A 8 -16.39 4.99 4.00
CA SER A 8 -15.49 3.85 4.22
C SER A 8 -14.79 3.97 5.56
N ILE A 9 -14.33 5.18 5.89
CA ILE A 9 -13.67 5.47 7.16
C ILE A 9 -14.65 5.34 8.33
N SER A 10 -15.86 5.89 8.22
CA SER A 10 -16.89 5.80 9.27
C SER A 10 -17.33 4.35 9.53
N GLY A 11 -17.29 3.50 8.50
CA GLY A 11 -17.54 2.06 8.63
C GLY A 11 -16.33 1.25 9.14
N GLY A 12 -15.21 1.89 9.50
CA GLY A 12 -14.01 1.18 9.97
C GLY A 12 -13.25 0.42 8.86
N MET A 13 -13.53 0.73 7.59
CA MET A 13 -12.94 0.09 6.42
C MET A 13 -11.91 0.99 5.74
N GLY A 14 -11.28 0.48 4.68
CA GLY A 14 -10.43 1.30 3.81
C GLY A 14 -9.21 1.83 4.58
N ALA A 15 -9.01 3.15 4.55
CA ALA A 15 -7.91 3.81 5.25
C ALA A 15 -8.06 3.79 6.78
N ALA A 16 -9.25 3.54 7.34
CA ALA A 16 -9.43 3.43 8.79
C ALA A 16 -8.73 2.20 9.39
N LEU A 17 -8.41 1.20 8.57
CA LEU A 17 -7.65 0.03 9.01
C LEU A 17 -6.17 0.35 9.25
N LEU A 18 -5.64 1.42 8.65
CA LEU A 18 -4.22 1.76 8.73
C LEU A 18 -3.77 2.12 10.15
N SER A 19 -4.70 2.54 11.03
CA SER A 19 -4.43 2.76 12.47
C SER A 19 -4.64 1.50 13.32
N LYS A 20 -4.94 0.35 12.70
CA LYS A 20 -5.21 -0.93 13.37
C LYS A 20 -4.36 -2.05 12.74
N PRO A 21 -3.02 -2.03 12.88
CA PRO A 21 -2.17 -3.06 12.29
C PRO A 21 -2.61 -4.46 12.69
N GLU A 22 -2.88 -4.72 13.97
CA GLU A 22 -3.32 -6.05 14.45
C GLU A 22 -4.51 -6.59 13.66
N LEU A 23 -5.56 -5.77 13.47
CA LEU A 23 -6.72 -6.13 12.68
C LEU A 23 -6.40 -6.39 11.20
N ILE A 24 -5.48 -5.62 10.61
CA ILE A 24 -4.99 -5.87 9.24
C ILE A 24 -4.39 -7.28 9.13
N HIS A 25 -3.55 -7.66 10.09
CA HIS A 25 -2.91 -8.98 10.09
C HIS A 25 -3.94 -10.08 10.27
N ASP A 26 -4.87 -9.94 11.20
CA ASP A 26 -5.93 -10.92 11.42
C ASP A 26 -6.78 -11.14 10.16
N ILE A 27 -7.16 -10.05 9.47
CA ILE A 27 -7.90 -10.11 8.22
C ILE A 27 -7.11 -10.88 7.15
N LEU A 28 -5.85 -10.50 6.92
CA LEU A 28 -5.04 -11.08 5.84
C LEU A 28 -4.69 -12.55 6.12
N THR A 29 -4.30 -12.88 7.35
CA THR A 29 -4.03 -14.26 7.77
C THR A 29 -5.28 -15.12 7.65
N THR A 30 -6.46 -14.58 8.03
CA THR A 30 -7.73 -15.29 7.86
C THR A 30 -8.04 -15.54 6.38
N LEU A 31 -7.91 -14.54 5.51
CA LEU A 31 -8.11 -14.72 4.07
C LEU A 31 -7.15 -15.76 3.50
N ARG A 32 -5.85 -15.65 3.84
CA ARG A 32 -4.80 -16.54 3.33
C ARG A 32 -5.00 -18.00 3.74
N ARG A 33 -5.57 -18.25 4.93
CA ARG A 33 -5.85 -19.59 5.45
C ARG A 33 -7.07 -20.26 4.77
N ASN A 34 -8.04 -19.46 4.32
CA ASN A 34 -9.34 -19.98 3.87
C ASN A 34 -9.56 -19.89 2.35
N LEU A 35 -8.61 -19.35 1.60
CA LEU A 35 -8.73 -19.15 0.16
C LEU A 35 -7.52 -19.75 -0.57
N ASP A 36 -7.79 -20.48 -1.65
CA ASP A 36 -6.77 -21.09 -2.51
C ASP A 36 -6.24 -20.14 -3.60
N VAL A 37 -6.75 -18.92 -3.64
CA VAL A 37 -6.33 -17.87 -4.59
C VAL A 37 -5.30 -16.93 -3.95
N PRO A 38 -4.38 -16.34 -4.74
CA PRO A 38 -3.45 -15.33 -4.25
C PRO A 38 -4.16 -14.15 -3.58
N ILE A 39 -3.70 -13.77 -2.39
CA ILE A 39 -4.23 -12.62 -1.66
C ILE A 39 -3.26 -11.46 -1.81
N THR A 40 -3.75 -10.31 -2.26
CA THR A 40 -2.97 -9.06 -2.37
C THR A 40 -3.56 -7.98 -1.48
N CYS A 41 -2.76 -7.02 -1.05
CA CYS A 41 -3.21 -5.87 -0.28
C CYS A 41 -2.89 -4.55 -1.01
N LYS A 42 -3.73 -3.52 -0.79
CA LYS A 42 -3.45 -2.14 -1.23
C LYS A 42 -3.54 -1.16 -0.07
N ILE A 43 -2.49 -0.39 0.18
CA ILE A 43 -2.42 0.59 1.27
C ILE A 43 -2.16 2.03 0.75
N ARG A 44 -2.19 2.98 1.68
CA ARG A 44 -1.70 4.36 1.53
C ARG A 44 -0.53 4.56 2.50
N LEU A 45 0.27 5.59 2.26
CA LEU A 45 1.36 5.98 3.16
C LEU A 45 0.81 6.44 4.52
N LEU A 46 1.54 6.13 5.59
CA LEU A 46 1.28 6.65 6.93
C LEU A 46 1.90 8.04 7.12
N LYS A 47 1.69 8.64 8.29
CA LYS A 47 2.26 9.94 8.62
C LYS A 47 3.80 9.87 8.60
N ASP A 48 4.35 8.86 9.26
CA ASP A 48 5.78 8.56 9.29
C ASP A 48 6.13 7.52 8.21
N PRO A 49 7.16 7.75 7.37
CA PRO A 49 7.66 6.76 6.43
C PRO A 49 8.09 5.44 7.10
N GLN A 50 8.70 5.49 8.30
CA GLN A 50 9.14 4.28 9.01
C GLN A 50 7.96 3.43 9.45
N ASP A 51 6.87 4.05 9.92
CA ASP A 51 5.64 3.32 10.25
C ASP A 51 5.07 2.62 9.01
N THR A 52 5.20 3.24 7.83
CA THR A 52 4.73 2.66 6.56
C THR A 52 5.52 1.40 6.21
N VAL A 53 6.85 1.45 6.37
CA VAL A 53 7.75 0.31 6.17
C VAL A 53 7.42 -0.82 7.16
N GLU A 54 7.22 -0.50 8.43
CA GLU A 54 6.90 -1.50 9.45
C GLU A 54 5.53 -2.16 9.19
N LEU A 55 4.52 -1.37 8.84
CA LEU A 55 3.21 -1.90 8.43
C LEU A 55 3.34 -2.82 7.21
N ALA A 56 4.15 -2.44 6.22
CA ALA A 56 4.38 -3.22 5.02
C ALA A 56 5.04 -4.58 5.32
N ARG A 57 6.07 -4.63 6.18
CA ARG A 57 6.69 -5.89 6.62
C ARG A 57 5.70 -6.78 7.36
N ARG A 58 4.89 -6.18 8.25
CA ARG A 58 3.86 -6.91 9.00
C ARG A 58 2.77 -7.48 8.08
N ILE A 59 2.45 -6.78 7.00
CA ILE A 59 1.56 -7.28 5.94
C ILE A 59 2.22 -8.43 5.19
N GLU A 60 3.48 -8.32 4.77
CA GLU A 60 4.20 -9.41 4.08
C GLU A 60 4.22 -10.71 4.90
N MET A 61 4.43 -10.61 6.21
CA MET A 61 4.40 -11.77 7.13
C MET A 61 3.08 -12.55 7.12
N THR A 62 1.97 -11.97 6.65
CA THR A 62 0.68 -12.66 6.51
C THR A 62 0.62 -13.61 5.31
N GLY A 63 1.65 -13.58 4.45
CA GLY A 63 1.73 -14.41 3.25
C GLY A 63 0.96 -13.86 2.05
N VAL A 64 0.73 -12.55 1.98
CA VAL A 64 0.20 -11.90 0.77
C VAL A 64 1.16 -12.05 -0.40
N SER A 65 0.61 -12.19 -1.61
CA SER A 65 1.39 -12.42 -2.82
C SER A 65 1.95 -11.14 -3.44
N ALA A 66 1.39 -9.97 -3.12
CA ALA A 66 1.88 -8.66 -3.54
C ALA A 66 1.26 -7.54 -2.68
N LEU A 67 1.95 -6.39 -2.63
CA LEU A 67 1.50 -5.18 -1.94
C LEU A 67 1.46 -3.99 -2.91
N ALA A 68 0.28 -3.41 -3.13
CA ALA A 68 0.14 -2.14 -3.83
C ALA A 68 0.20 -0.96 -2.84
N VAL A 69 1.02 0.06 -3.15
CA VAL A 69 1.18 1.24 -2.31
C VAL A 69 0.79 2.47 -3.10
N HIS A 70 -0.27 3.16 -2.67
CA HIS A 70 -0.53 4.49 -3.19
C HIS A 70 0.40 5.49 -2.49
N GLY A 71 1.19 6.24 -3.27
CA GLY A 71 2.16 7.25 -2.78
C GLY A 71 1.54 8.49 -2.10
N ARG A 72 0.31 8.41 -1.60
CA ARG A 72 -0.33 9.51 -0.87
C ARG A 72 -0.70 9.04 0.51
N LYS A 73 -0.62 9.96 1.47
CA LYS A 73 -1.15 9.79 2.82
C LYS A 73 -2.68 9.90 2.78
N VAL A 74 -3.34 9.52 3.86
CA VAL A 74 -4.80 9.61 3.96
C VAL A 74 -5.33 11.06 3.80
N PRO A 75 -4.73 12.10 4.39
CA PRO A 75 -5.22 13.48 4.26
C PRO A 75 -4.84 14.16 2.93
N ASP A 76 -3.91 13.58 2.16
CA ASP A 76 -3.46 14.14 0.89
C ASP A 76 -4.61 14.15 -0.14
N ARG A 77 -4.76 15.27 -0.83
CA ARG A 77 -5.72 15.50 -1.90
C ARG A 77 -5.13 15.06 -3.25
N PRO A 78 -5.96 14.89 -4.30
CA PRO A 78 -5.45 14.56 -5.65
C PRO A 78 -4.46 15.55 -6.23
N ARG A 79 -4.47 16.81 -5.77
CA ARG A 79 -3.49 17.84 -6.18
C ARG A 79 -2.13 17.71 -5.48
N ASP A 80 -2.08 17.02 -4.35
CA ASP A 80 -0.86 16.86 -3.58
C ASP A 80 -0.06 15.72 -4.22
N PRO A 81 1.24 15.91 -4.50
CA PRO A 81 2.01 14.95 -5.29
C PRO A 81 2.18 13.61 -4.56
N ALA A 82 2.16 12.52 -5.34
CA ALA A 82 2.52 11.20 -4.88
C ALA A 82 4.02 11.14 -4.54
N LYS A 83 4.33 10.60 -3.37
CA LYS A 83 5.66 10.53 -2.76
C LYS A 83 6.30 9.20 -3.17
N TRP A 84 6.73 9.11 -4.43
CA TRP A 84 7.28 7.86 -4.99
C TRP A 84 8.52 7.34 -4.23
N ASN A 85 9.34 8.23 -3.67
CA ASN A 85 10.49 7.82 -2.85
C ASN A 85 10.05 7.03 -1.60
N GLU A 86 8.95 7.40 -0.94
CA GLU A 86 8.43 6.61 0.20
C GLU A 86 7.91 5.22 -0.26
N ILE A 87 7.52 5.07 -1.53
CA ILE A 87 7.18 3.74 -2.10
C ILE A 87 8.46 2.93 -2.32
N ALA A 88 9.53 3.57 -2.80
CA ALA A 88 10.83 2.92 -2.98
C ALA A 88 11.39 2.40 -1.66
N ASP A 89 11.26 3.17 -0.57
CA ASP A 89 11.64 2.75 0.78
C ASP A 89 10.90 1.47 1.22
N VAL A 90 9.58 1.39 0.98
CA VAL A 90 8.80 0.18 1.25
C VAL A 90 9.30 -0.97 0.40
N ALA A 91 9.43 -0.75 -0.90
CA ALA A 91 9.74 -1.82 -1.84
C ALA A 91 11.14 -2.41 -1.64
N ALA A 92 12.13 -1.59 -1.27
CA ALA A 92 13.48 -2.04 -0.91
C ALA A 92 13.52 -2.96 0.33
N THR A 93 12.46 -3.03 1.13
CA THR A 93 12.41 -3.82 2.36
C THR A 93 11.59 -5.10 2.28
N LEU A 94 10.85 -5.31 1.20
CA LEU A 94 9.99 -6.47 1.02
C LEU A 94 10.61 -7.45 0.01
N SER A 95 10.32 -8.73 0.20
CA SER A 95 10.68 -9.81 -0.75
C SER A 95 9.56 -10.09 -1.75
N ILE A 96 8.31 -9.69 -1.45
CA ILE A 96 7.17 -9.78 -2.36
C ILE A 96 7.12 -8.61 -3.36
N PRO A 97 6.49 -8.79 -4.54
CA PRO A 97 6.28 -7.70 -5.48
C PRO A 97 5.52 -6.51 -4.86
N VAL A 98 6.08 -5.31 -5.05
CA VAL A 98 5.42 -4.04 -4.71
C VAL A 98 4.91 -3.36 -5.97
N ILE A 99 3.65 -2.94 -5.94
CA ILE A 99 2.98 -2.24 -7.04
C ILE A 99 2.89 -0.75 -6.69
N ALA A 100 3.68 0.07 -7.38
CA ALA A 100 3.69 1.51 -7.17
C ALA A 100 2.47 2.17 -7.83
N ASN A 101 1.76 3.02 -7.09
CA ASN A 101 0.52 3.65 -7.55
C ASN A 101 0.42 5.14 -7.16
N GLY A 102 -0.10 5.95 -8.07
CA GLY A 102 -0.34 7.38 -7.89
C GLY A 102 0.49 8.24 -8.83
N ASP A 103 -0.17 9.20 -9.48
CA ASP A 103 0.41 10.18 -10.42
C ASP A 103 1.07 9.59 -11.66
N VAL A 104 0.48 8.48 -12.15
CA VAL A 104 0.81 7.86 -13.44
C VAL A 104 -0.35 8.14 -14.39
N PHE A 105 -0.19 9.09 -15.31
CA PHE A 105 -1.20 9.53 -16.26
C PHE A 105 -0.82 9.23 -17.70
N GLU A 106 0.47 9.23 -18.01
CA GLU A 106 1.04 8.93 -19.32
C GLU A 106 2.16 7.87 -19.24
N TYR A 107 2.63 7.42 -20.40
CA TYR A 107 3.64 6.36 -20.48
C TYR A 107 4.99 6.79 -19.87
N GLU A 108 5.33 8.06 -20.01
CA GLU A 108 6.52 8.67 -19.45
C GLU A 108 6.48 8.59 -17.91
N ASP A 109 5.31 8.80 -17.30
CA ASP A 109 5.15 8.65 -15.85
C ASP A 109 5.42 7.23 -15.38
N PHE A 110 4.98 6.23 -16.15
CA PHE A 110 5.26 4.83 -15.87
C PHE A 110 6.77 4.55 -15.85
N GLN A 111 7.52 5.12 -16.81
CA GLN A 111 8.99 4.99 -16.82
C GLN A 111 9.61 5.70 -15.61
N ARG A 112 9.15 6.91 -15.27
CA ARG A 112 9.67 7.68 -14.14
C ARG A 112 9.45 6.97 -12.81
N ILE A 113 8.23 6.52 -12.53
CA ILE A 113 7.93 5.83 -11.27
C ILE A 113 8.65 4.48 -11.19
N ARG A 114 8.75 3.74 -12.30
CA ARG A 114 9.54 2.50 -12.36
C ARG A 114 11.01 2.74 -12.05
N ASN A 115 11.61 3.83 -12.54
CA ASN A 115 13.00 4.16 -12.25
C ASN A 115 13.22 4.59 -10.79
N VAL A 116 12.23 5.26 -10.18
CA VAL A 116 12.32 5.69 -8.78
C VAL A 116 12.13 4.50 -7.83
N THR A 117 11.23 3.59 -8.15
CA THR A 117 10.92 2.47 -7.25
C THR A 117 11.75 1.23 -7.53
N GLU A 118 12.17 1.00 -8.78
CA GLU A 118 12.75 -0.26 -9.28
C GLU A 118 11.78 -1.46 -9.34
N TYR A 119 10.45 -1.23 -9.21
CA TYR A 119 9.44 -2.29 -9.16
C TYR A 119 8.28 -2.13 -10.17
N ILE A 120 7.35 -3.08 -10.13
CA ILE A 120 6.17 -3.15 -10.99
C ILE A 120 5.25 -1.96 -10.69
N VAL A 121 4.70 -1.35 -11.74
CA VAL A 121 3.80 -0.19 -11.66
C VAL A 121 2.42 -0.63 -12.12
N GLY A 122 1.36 -0.18 -11.45
CA GLY A 122 -0.04 -0.55 -11.75
C GLY A 122 -1.07 0.51 -11.43
#